data_AF-A0A5B8MG77-F1
#
_entry.id   AF-A0A5B8MG77-F1
#
_cell.length_a   1.000
_cell.length_b   1.000
_cell.length_c   1.000
_cell.angle_alpha   90.00
_cell.angle_beta   90.00
_cell.angle_gamma   90.00
#
_symmetry.space_group_name_H-M   'P 1'
#
loop_
_entity.id
_entity.type
_entity.pdbx_description
1 polymer ?
#
loop_
_entity_poly.entity_id
_entity_poly.type
_entity_poly.pdbx_seq_one_letter_code
_entity_poly.pdbx_strand_id
1 'polypeptide(L)'
;MVVKHEALDELEIVDVFQNYCIDFVRARRECWRNAKEGKGTGECIKEELAEKRCLATHFCPSQARRFYELREGECAKWAQRFAFGPSQESDSVCSNWAKQKVCRAVVMELSKCLSKYRKYNPEYIKHKDDF
;
A
#
# COMPACT_ATOMS: atom_id res chain seq x y z
N MET A 1 -10.35 -23.91 12.70
CA MET A 1 -11.35 -22.84 12.86
C MET A 1 -11.10 -21.81 11.77
N VAL A 2 -12.03 -21.66 10.83
CA VAL A 2 -11.92 -20.66 9.76
C VAL A 2 -12.41 -19.35 10.34
N VAL A 3 -11.49 -18.42 10.64
CA VAL A 3 -11.85 -17.06 11.03
C VAL A 3 -12.49 -16.42 9.79
N LYS A 4 -13.81 -16.27 9.81
CA LYS A 4 -14.51 -15.43 8.84
C LYS A 4 -14.05 -14.01 9.13
N HIS A 5 -13.22 -13.44 8.24
CA HIS A 5 -13.01 -11.99 8.24
C HIS A 5 -14.33 -11.35 7.79
N GLU A 6 -15.16 -10.96 8.75
CA GLU A 6 -16.28 -10.06 8.52
C GLU A 6 -15.72 -8.74 7.95
N ALA A 7 -16.44 -8.17 6.98
CA ALA A 7 -16.02 -6.90 6.40
C ALA A 7 -16.11 -5.81 7.47
N LEU A 8 -15.05 -5.01 7.61
CA LEU A 8 -15.02 -3.88 8.54
C LEU A 8 -16.20 -2.94 8.24
N ASP A 9 -16.81 -2.40 9.29
CA ASP A 9 -17.82 -1.36 9.12
C ASP A 9 -17.20 0.01 8.82
N GLU A 10 -18.04 1.00 8.49
CA GLU A 10 -17.57 2.33 8.12
C GLU A 10 -16.86 3.08 9.27
N LEU A 11 -17.28 2.85 10.52
CA LEU A 11 -16.65 3.45 11.70
C LEU A 11 -15.25 2.89 11.91
N GLU A 12 -15.08 1.57 11.79
CA GLU A 12 -13.79 0.90 11.89
C GLU A 12 -12.82 1.33 10.77
N ILE A 13 -13.34 1.55 9.57
CA ILE A 13 -12.51 2.02 8.44
C ILE A 13 -12.01 3.44 8.70
N VAL A 14 -12.87 4.34 9.16
CA VAL A 14 -12.50 5.73 9.50
C VAL A 14 -11.49 5.76 10.64
N ASP A 15 -11.67 4.92 11.66
CA ASP A 15 -10.76 4.78 12.80
C ASP A 15 -9.33 4.40 12.35
N VAL A 16 -9.20 3.43 11.43
CA VAL A 16 -7.90 3.07 10.84
C VAL A 16 -7.22 4.27 10.17
N PHE A 17 -7.97 5.05 9.39
CA PHE A 17 -7.40 6.25 8.75
C PHE A 17 -7.01 7.33 9.74
N GLN A 18 -7.82 7.59 10.76
CA GLN A 18 -7.66 8.73 11.66
C GLN A 18 -6.72 8.46 12.83
N ASN A 19 -6.62 7.21 13.30
CA ASN A 19 -5.89 6.89 14.52
C ASN A 19 -4.68 5.98 14.28
N TYR A 20 -4.63 5.21 13.19
CA TYR A 20 -3.52 4.27 12.94
C TYR A 20 -2.62 4.70 11.78
N CYS A 21 -3.20 5.16 10.66
CA CYS A 21 -2.45 5.50 9.46
C CYS A 21 -2.34 7.01 9.18
N ILE A 22 -2.81 7.86 10.11
CA ILE A 22 -2.92 9.31 9.90
C ILE A 22 -1.59 9.99 9.60
N ASP A 23 -0.51 9.57 10.26
CA ASP A 23 0.81 10.18 10.06
C ASP A 23 1.35 9.89 8.66
N PHE A 24 1.13 8.68 8.14
CA PHE A 24 1.50 8.33 6.77
C PHE A 24 0.65 9.09 5.74
N VAL A 25 -0.65 9.26 6.00
CA VAL A 25 -1.54 10.06 5.16
C VAL A 25 -1.08 11.53 5.14
N ARG A 26 -0.71 12.09 6.29
CA ARG A 26 -0.19 13.46 6.42
C ARG A 26 1.13 13.62 5.69
N ALA A 27 2.10 12.72 5.93
CA ALA A 27 3.42 12.77 5.29
C ALA A 27 3.31 12.73 3.76
N ARG A 28 2.47 11.85 3.21
CA ARG A 28 2.23 11.80 1.76
C ARG A 28 1.59 13.09 1.24
N ARG A 29 0.54 13.59 1.91
CA ARG A 29 -0.14 14.84 1.53
C ARG A 29 0.82 16.03 1.56
N GLU A 30 1.65 16.11 2.58
CA GLU A 30 2.67 17.16 2.71
C GLU A 30 3.71 17.06 1.61
N CYS A 31 4.23 15.86 1.32
CA CYS A 31 5.15 15.65 0.21
C CYS A 31 4.54 16.13 -1.11
N TRP A 32 3.30 15.73 -1.40
CA TRP A 32 2.60 16.13 -2.62
C TRP A 32 2.37 17.64 -2.71
N ARG A 33 2.08 18.30 -1.60
CA ARG A 33 1.89 19.75 -1.52
C ARG A 33 3.19 20.51 -1.79
N ASN A 34 4.30 19.98 -1.29
CA ASN A 34 5.61 20.62 -1.37
C ASN A 34 6.43 20.21 -2.61
N ALA A 35 5.97 19.19 -3.34
CA ALA A 35 6.67 18.67 -4.51
C ALA A 35 6.66 19.67 -5.67
N LYS A 36 7.84 20.25 -5.96
CA LYS A 36 8.04 21.18 -7.08
C LYS A 36 8.02 20.51 -8.46
N GLU A 37 8.39 19.23 -8.50
CA GLU A 37 8.53 18.43 -9.74
C GLU A 37 7.35 17.48 -9.97
N GLY A 38 6.28 17.63 -9.17
CA GLY A 38 5.07 16.80 -9.24
C GLY A 38 5.07 15.61 -8.27
N LYS A 39 3.92 14.93 -8.20
CA LYS A 39 3.64 13.91 -7.17
C LYS A 39 4.38 12.58 -7.37
N GLY A 40 4.95 12.36 -8.54
CA GLY A 40 5.63 11.12 -8.94
C GLY A 40 7.12 11.07 -8.62
N THR A 41 7.64 11.97 -7.79
CA THR A 41 9.04 11.93 -7.36
C THR A 41 9.28 10.72 -6.46
N GLY A 42 10.52 10.20 -6.48
CA GLY A 42 10.89 9.05 -5.65
C GLY A 42 10.62 9.26 -4.15
N GLU A 43 10.74 10.49 -3.65
CA GLU A 43 10.41 10.79 -2.25
C GLU A 43 8.91 10.66 -1.96
N CYS A 44 8.05 11.26 -2.77
CA CYS A 44 6.61 11.16 -2.55
C CYS A 44 6.06 9.76 -2.81
N ILE A 45 6.71 8.97 -3.67
CA ILE A 45 6.40 7.55 -3.85
C ILE A 45 6.73 6.77 -2.58
N LYS A 46 7.81 7.08 -1.85
CA LYS A 46 8.12 6.40 -0.57
C LYS A 46 7.01 6.62 0.44
N GLU A 47 6.54 7.86 0.58
CA GLU A 47 5.42 8.19 1.47
C GLU A 47 4.13 7.49 1.04
N GLU A 48 3.86 7.43 -0.27
CA GLU A 48 2.72 6.68 -0.80
C GLU A 48 2.78 5.18 -0.51
N LEU A 49 3.96 4.58 -0.62
CA LEU A 49 4.15 3.18 -0.29
C LEU A 49 4.05 2.91 1.21
N ALA A 50 4.49 3.86 2.05
CA ALA A 50 4.36 3.77 3.51
C ALA A 50 2.88 3.82 3.94
N GLU A 51 2.10 4.76 3.42
CA GLU A 51 0.65 4.80 3.65
C GLU A 51 -0.01 3.49 3.20
N LYS A 52 0.24 3.06 1.96
CA LYS A 52 -0.35 1.83 1.42
C LYS A 52 -0.02 0.61 2.27
N ARG A 53 1.21 0.54 2.82
CA ARG A 53 1.62 -0.54 3.72
C ARG A 53 0.83 -0.52 5.03
N CYS A 54 0.66 0.66 5.64
CA CYS A 54 -0.16 0.81 6.84
C CYS A 54 -1.60 0.33 6.58
N LEU A 55 -2.25 0.89 5.56
CA LEU A 55 -3.63 0.53 5.21
C LEU A 55 -3.78 -0.95 4.87
N ALA A 56 -2.84 -1.53 4.13
CA ALA A 56 -2.83 -2.95 3.82
C ALA A 56 -2.80 -3.82 5.08
N THR A 57 -1.97 -3.44 6.06
CA THR A 57 -1.80 -4.21 7.30
C THR A 57 -3.09 -4.25 8.13
N HIS A 58 -3.87 -3.16 8.12
CA HIS A 58 -5.14 -3.10 8.83
C HIS A 58 -6.31 -3.70 8.04
N PHE A 59 -6.46 -3.34 6.77
CA PHE A 59 -7.63 -3.70 5.97
C PHE A 59 -7.54 -5.07 5.28
N CYS A 60 -6.31 -5.52 5.02
CA CYS A 60 -6.00 -6.70 4.24
C CYS A 60 -4.87 -7.52 4.88
N PRO A 61 -4.92 -7.81 6.20
CA PRO A 61 -3.76 -8.33 6.95
C PRO A 61 -3.16 -9.61 6.35
N SER A 62 -4.01 -10.52 5.87
CA SER A 62 -3.54 -11.76 5.23
C SER A 62 -2.78 -11.48 3.92
N GLN A 63 -3.30 -10.59 3.07
CA GLN A 63 -2.65 -10.23 1.82
C GLN A 63 -1.39 -9.37 2.07
N ALA A 64 -1.44 -8.47 3.05
CA ALA A 64 -0.30 -7.66 3.47
C ALA A 64 0.86 -8.52 3.94
N ARG A 65 0.59 -9.51 4.80
CA ARG A 65 1.60 -10.49 5.25
C ARG A 65 2.23 -11.23 4.08
N ARG A 66 1.43 -11.70 3.12
CA ARG A 66 1.94 -12.39 1.91
C ARG A 66 2.81 -11.48 1.04
N PHE A 67 2.53 -10.19 1.01
CA PHE A 67 3.24 -9.23 0.17
C PHE A 67 4.51 -8.67 0.82
N TYR A 68 4.44 -8.27 2.10
CA TYR A 68 5.51 -7.57 2.82
C TYR A 68 6.40 -8.47 3.69
N GLU A 69 5.91 -9.62 4.18
CA GLU A 69 6.62 -10.42 5.18
C GLU A 69 7.05 -11.79 4.68
N LEU A 70 6.15 -12.51 3.99
CA LEU A 70 6.49 -13.85 3.49
C LEU A 70 7.61 -13.77 2.47
N ARG A 71 8.52 -14.75 2.54
CA ARG A 71 9.73 -14.80 1.68
C ARG A 71 10.52 -13.50 1.77
N GLU A 72 10.67 -12.96 2.98
CA GLU A 72 11.45 -11.74 3.27
C GLU A 72 11.02 -10.51 2.44
N GLY A 73 9.73 -10.44 2.10
CA GLY A 73 9.17 -9.35 1.32
C GLY A 73 9.63 -9.30 -0.14
N GLU A 74 10.04 -10.44 -0.72
CA GLU A 74 10.45 -10.56 -2.14
C GLU A 74 9.49 -9.84 -3.09
N CYS A 75 8.17 -10.00 -2.88
CA CYS A 75 7.17 -9.40 -3.76
C CYS A 75 7.03 -7.89 -3.56
N ALA A 76 7.18 -7.38 -2.33
CA ALA A 76 7.23 -5.94 -2.07
C ALA A 76 8.47 -5.29 -2.71
N LYS A 77 9.65 -5.91 -2.55
CA LYS A 77 10.91 -5.44 -3.17
C LYS A 77 10.84 -5.50 -4.69
N TRP A 78 10.27 -6.56 -5.25
CA TRP A 78 10.01 -6.68 -6.69
C TRP A 78 9.05 -5.61 -7.20
N ALA A 79 7.97 -5.29 -6.47
CA ALA A 79 7.04 -4.24 -6.85
C ALA A 79 7.67 -2.83 -6.75
N GLN A 80 8.50 -2.58 -5.74
CA GLN A 80 9.24 -1.34 -5.56
C GLN A 80 10.17 -1.03 -6.74
N ARG A 81 10.65 -2.07 -7.45
CA ARG A 81 11.46 -1.90 -8.67
C ARG A 81 10.80 -1.00 -9.71
N PHE A 82 9.49 -1.10 -9.88
CA PHE A 82 8.76 -0.29 -10.87
C PHE A 82 8.76 1.20 -10.54
N ALA A 83 9.01 1.55 -9.28
CA ALA A 83 9.00 2.92 -8.80
C ALA A 83 10.41 3.49 -8.57
N PHE A 84 11.38 2.64 -8.18
CA PHE A 84 12.73 3.07 -7.81
C PHE A 84 13.85 2.49 -8.68
N GLY A 85 13.52 1.64 -9.65
CA GLY A 85 14.50 0.94 -10.49
C GLY A 85 15.05 -0.36 -9.86
N PRO A 86 15.99 -1.02 -10.55
CA PRO A 86 16.55 -2.30 -10.13
C PRO A 86 17.28 -2.24 -8.77
N SER A 87 17.05 -3.27 -7.96
CA SER A 87 17.84 -3.62 -6.76
C SER A 87 18.24 -5.10 -6.80
N GLN A 88 19.29 -5.47 -6.07
CA GLN A 88 19.78 -6.85 -5.96
C GLN A 88 18.65 -7.82 -5.56
N GLU A 89 17.78 -7.41 -4.66
CA GLU A 89 16.66 -8.22 -4.20
C GLU A 89 15.58 -8.37 -5.28
N SER A 90 15.29 -7.29 -6.02
CA SER A 90 14.33 -7.34 -7.14
C SER A 90 14.85 -8.18 -8.32
N ASP A 91 16.17 -8.22 -8.55
CA ASP A 91 16.80 -9.00 -9.62
C ASP A 91 16.66 -10.51 -9.40
N SER A 92 16.67 -10.96 -8.15
CA SER A 92 16.45 -12.38 -7.79
C SER A 92 15.04 -12.87 -8.17
N VAL A 93 14.05 -11.97 -8.16
CA VAL A 93 12.66 -12.25 -8.58
C VAL A 93 12.54 -12.10 -10.10
N CYS A 94 13.13 -11.05 -10.69
CA CYS A 94 13.10 -10.81 -12.13
C CYS A 94 13.79 -11.91 -12.94
N SER A 95 14.83 -12.54 -12.42
CA SER A 95 15.52 -13.65 -13.09
C SER A 95 14.75 -14.99 -13.02
N ASN A 96 13.66 -15.07 -12.25
CA ASN A 96 12.92 -16.31 -12.04
C ASN A 96 11.42 -16.15 -12.38
N TRP A 97 11.01 -16.73 -13.52
CA TRP A 97 9.62 -16.66 -14.00
C TRP A 97 8.59 -17.19 -13.00
N ALA A 98 8.90 -18.27 -12.29
CA ALA A 98 7.99 -18.83 -11.28
C ALA A 98 7.79 -17.85 -10.12
N LYS A 99 8.87 -17.20 -9.64
CA LYS A 99 8.77 -16.15 -8.62
C LYS A 99 7.97 -14.95 -9.12
N GLN A 100 8.20 -14.50 -10.37
CA GLN A 100 7.40 -13.41 -10.95
C GLN A 100 5.91 -13.73 -10.98
N LYS A 101 5.53 -14.95 -11.40
CA LYS A 101 4.13 -15.37 -11.45
C LYS A 101 3.48 -15.35 -10.06
N VAL A 102 4.20 -15.82 -9.05
CA VAL A 102 3.74 -15.77 -7.65
C VAL A 102 3.55 -14.32 -7.19
N CYS A 103 4.55 -13.46 -7.40
CA CYS A 103 4.45 -12.08 -6.95
C CYS A 103 3.39 -11.27 -7.69
N ARG A 104 3.17 -11.52 -8.99
CA ARG A 104 2.03 -10.96 -9.74
C ARG A 104 0.70 -11.34 -9.08
N ALA A 105 0.52 -12.60 -8.71
CA ALA A 105 -0.69 -13.05 -8.04
C ALA A 105 -0.89 -12.36 -6.69
N VAL A 106 0.16 -12.29 -5.87
CA VAL A 106 0.11 -11.62 -4.55
C VAL A 106 -0.24 -10.13 -4.70
N VAL A 107 0.37 -9.41 -5.65
CA VAL A 107 0.07 -8.00 -5.92
C VAL A 107 -1.39 -7.80 -6.34
N MET A 108 -1.91 -8.65 -7.22
CA MET A 108 -3.30 -8.58 -7.68
C MET A 108 -4.28 -8.84 -6.53
N GLU A 109 -4.02 -9.84 -5.69
CA GLU A 109 -4.86 -10.14 -4.54
C GLU A 109 -4.89 -8.98 -3.54
N LEU A 110 -3.73 -8.40 -3.21
CA LEU A 110 -3.65 -7.24 -2.32
C LEU A 110 -4.39 -6.04 -2.92
N SER A 111 -4.17 -5.74 -4.21
CA SER A 111 -4.86 -4.67 -4.92
C SER A 111 -6.38 -4.84 -4.92
N LYS A 112 -6.86 -6.07 -5.15
CA LYS A 112 -8.29 -6.41 -5.12
C LYS A 112 -8.90 -6.28 -3.72
N CYS A 113 -8.11 -6.57 -2.68
CA CYS A 113 -8.57 -6.39 -1.32
C CYS A 113 -8.67 -4.88 -0.97
N LEU A 114 -7.59 -4.13 -1.22
CA LEU A 114 -7.54 -2.68 -0.94
C LEU A 114 -8.58 -1.87 -1.72
N SER A 115 -8.94 -2.30 -2.94
CA SER A 115 -9.93 -1.58 -3.75
C SER A 115 -11.31 -1.50 -3.10
N LYS A 116 -11.66 -2.43 -2.20
CA LYS A 116 -12.91 -2.40 -1.42
C LYS A 116 -13.01 -1.17 -0.52
N TYR A 117 -11.86 -0.68 -0.06
CA TYR A 117 -11.76 0.42 0.89
C TYR A 117 -11.46 1.76 0.21
N ARG A 118 -11.27 1.75 -1.13
CA ARG A 118 -10.92 2.95 -1.91
C ARG A 118 -11.91 4.10 -1.71
N LYS A 119 -13.20 3.81 -1.60
CA LYS A 119 -14.26 4.83 -1.42
C LYS A 119 -14.19 5.58 -0.09
N TYR A 120 -13.47 5.02 0.90
CA TYR A 120 -13.27 5.63 2.20
C TYR A 120 -11.93 6.35 2.31
N ASN A 121 -11.11 6.33 1.25
CA ASN A 121 -9.83 7.02 1.28
C ASN A 121 -10.08 8.53 1.49
N PRO A 122 -9.46 9.16 2.50
CA PRO A 122 -9.59 10.57 2.81
C PRO A 122 -9.33 11.51 1.62
N GLU A 123 -8.65 11.09 0.57
CA GLU A 123 -8.50 11.89 -0.66
C GLU A 123 -9.77 12.04 -1.50
N TYR A 124 -10.71 11.10 -1.40
CA TYR A 124 -12.00 11.16 -2.09
C TYR A 124 -13.12 11.70 -1.20
N ILE A 125 -12.84 11.86 0.10
CA ILE A 125 -13.72 12.50 1.07
C ILE A 125 -13.27 13.96 1.17
N LYS A 126 -14.03 14.89 0.59
CA LYS A 126 -13.74 16.33 0.70
C LYS A 126 -13.61 16.71 2.18
N HIS A 127 -12.46 17.24 2.60
CA HIS A 127 -12.31 17.79 3.93
C HIS A 127 -12.72 19.26 3.93
N LYS A 128 -13.22 19.78 5.06
CA LYS A 128 -13.59 21.20 5.19
C LYS A 128 -12.40 22.15 4.93
N ASP A 129 -11.18 21.65 5.10
CA ASP A 129 -9.93 22.40 4.91
C ASP A 129 -9.49 22.49 3.44
N ASP A 130 -10.25 21.89 2.51
CA ASP A 130 -10.02 21.95 1.06
C ASP A 130 -10.76 23.16 0.39
N PHE A 131 -11.29 24.10 1.18
CA PHE A 131 -11.96 25.34 0.75
C PHE A 131 -11.26 26.59 1.28
#